data_AF-A0A950YBG0-F1
#
_entry.id   AF-A0A950YBG0-F1
#
_cell.length_a   1.000
_cell.length_b   1.000
_cell.length_c   1.000
_cell.angle_alpha   90.00
_cell.angle_beta   90.00
_cell.angle_gamma   90.00
#
_symmetry.space_group_name_H-M   'P 1'
#
loop_
_entity.id
_entity.type
_entity.pdbx_description
1 polymer ?
#
loop_
_entity_poly.entity_id
_entity_poly.type
_entity_poly.pdbx_seq_one_letter_code
_entity_poly.pdbx_strand_id
1 'polypeptide(L)'
;ELVIEAAPERLELKRELFARLSDGVVSEDCVLATNTSSLLVTAVAGAARRPERVVGMHFFNPPPVMRLLEVVAGAQSSEPALARARAAGEAMGKHVIIAADGPGFLVNRCNRPFALEALKLLQERVASFEEIDRICRLAGGFRMGPFELMDLVGVDVGLDVSRSFYEQSFGEPRWRPSPIAVRTVAAGRLGRKSGRGYYDYTDKSGPPPQYRPPDPEPLTAGGGDGVIVIAGHSSLAGALADAAAEAGWDAVGPETAQERDPPFLIVDGSLGEEIEWPLQGGPQAICCAPGSLSMLDPGGGAVGFHALLPLEQASLVELARGPDSAESAAVAAERFFATLGKRTTWVADAPGLVLGRIVCQVINEAAFALSEGIGSAADVDAGMVHGLNYPRGILRWADEIGLDHVLAVLDGLYEERREERYRASPLIRSLVMSGRLGAQTGEGFFTHED
;
A
#
# COMPACT_ATOMS: atom_id res chain seq x y z
N GLU A 1 1.86 3.75 -39.05
CA GLU A 1 2.82 2.89 -38.31
C GLU A 1 2.26 2.38 -36.98
N LEU A 2 1.44 3.18 -36.29
CA LEU A 2 0.76 2.80 -35.05
C LEU A 2 -0.69 3.35 -35.07
N VAL A 3 -1.64 2.55 -34.56
CA VAL A 3 -3.01 2.99 -34.23
C VAL A 3 -3.22 2.78 -32.74
N ILE A 4 -3.80 3.76 -32.04
CA ILE A 4 -4.17 3.64 -30.62
C ILE A 4 -5.69 3.77 -30.52
N GLU A 5 -6.35 2.70 -30.12
CA GLU A 5 -7.80 2.63 -29.94
C GLU A 5 -8.19 3.04 -28.52
N ALA A 6 -9.12 3.99 -28.41
CA ALA A 6 -9.67 4.47 -27.13
C ALA A 6 -11.21 4.65 -27.21
N ALA A 7 -11.87 3.76 -27.94
CA ALA A 7 -13.32 3.66 -28.03
C ALA A 7 -13.92 3.08 -26.72
N PRO A 8 -15.26 3.10 -26.55
CA PRO A 8 -15.92 2.58 -25.35
C PRO A 8 -15.48 1.16 -24.97
N GLU A 9 -15.43 0.89 -23.66
CA GLU A 9 -14.91 -0.33 -23.06
C GLU A 9 -15.86 -1.53 -23.26
N ARG A 10 -15.99 -2.00 -24.51
CA ARG A 10 -16.84 -3.12 -24.92
C ARG A 10 -16.05 -4.07 -25.81
N LEU A 11 -15.92 -5.32 -25.40
CA LEU A 11 -15.08 -6.31 -26.07
C LEU A 11 -15.51 -6.53 -27.53
N GLU A 12 -16.80 -6.65 -27.80
CA GLU A 12 -17.32 -6.91 -29.16
C GLU A 12 -16.99 -5.75 -30.10
N LEU A 13 -17.15 -4.51 -29.62
CA LEU A 13 -16.82 -3.31 -30.39
C LEU A 13 -15.33 -3.27 -30.73
N LYS A 14 -14.46 -3.50 -29.73
CA LYS A 14 -13.01 -3.51 -29.94
C LYS A 14 -12.62 -4.64 -30.90
N ARG A 15 -13.19 -5.84 -30.77
CA ARG A 15 -12.94 -6.95 -31.71
C ARG A 15 -13.35 -6.59 -33.15
N GLU A 16 -14.50 -5.95 -33.35
CA GLU A 16 -14.92 -5.49 -34.68
C GLU A 16 -13.93 -4.46 -35.25
N LEU A 17 -13.54 -3.47 -34.44
CA LEU A 17 -12.58 -2.44 -34.85
C LEU A 17 -11.24 -3.05 -35.23
N PHE A 18 -10.68 -3.95 -34.40
CA PHE A 18 -9.38 -4.57 -34.66
C PHE A 18 -9.42 -5.52 -35.85
N ALA A 19 -10.51 -6.27 -36.06
CA ALA A 19 -10.70 -7.08 -37.25
C ALA A 19 -10.65 -6.20 -38.52
N ARG A 20 -11.46 -5.14 -38.56
CA ARG A 20 -11.53 -4.21 -39.70
C ARG A 20 -10.22 -3.47 -39.93
N LEU A 21 -9.57 -2.97 -38.88
CA LEU A 21 -8.27 -2.31 -38.99
C LEU A 21 -7.23 -3.26 -39.59
N SER A 22 -7.21 -4.51 -39.13
CA SER A 22 -6.30 -5.54 -39.65
C SER A 22 -6.64 -6.06 -41.05
N ASP A 23 -7.86 -5.79 -41.54
CA ASP A 23 -8.37 -6.24 -42.84
C ASP A 23 -8.20 -5.16 -43.92
N GLY A 24 -6.94 -4.81 -44.21
CA GLY A 24 -6.57 -3.95 -45.34
C GLY A 24 -6.76 -2.44 -45.13
N VAL A 25 -7.26 -1.99 -43.97
CA VAL A 25 -7.36 -0.54 -43.66
C VAL A 25 -5.99 0.05 -43.34
N VAL A 26 -5.14 -0.68 -42.61
CA VAL A 26 -3.75 -0.26 -42.33
C VAL A 26 -2.75 -1.23 -42.93
N SER A 27 -1.51 -0.75 -43.15
CA SER A 27 -0.39 -1.59 -43.56
C SER A 27 -0.23 -2.81 -42.66
N GLU A 28 0.28 -3.90 -43.23
CA GLU A 28 0.61 -5.13 -42.54
C GLU A 28 1.63 -4.92 -41.40
N ASP A 29 2.48 -3.90 -41.52
CA ASP A 29 3.49 -3.53 -40.52
C ASP A 29 2.95 -2.61 -39.42
N CYS A 30 1.69 -2.16 -39.52
CA CYS A 30 1.12 -1.24 -38.54
C CYS A 30 0.84 -1.96 -37.22
N VAL A 31 1.37 -1.44 -36.10
CA VAL A 31 1.02 -1.90 -34.75
C VAL A 31 -0.38 -1.40 -34.40
N LEU A 32 -1.18 -2.27 -33.78
CA LEU A 32 -2.53 -1.94 -33.31
C LEU A 32 -2.53 -1.97 -31.77
N ALA A 33 -2.67 -0.82 -31.14
CA ALA A 33 -2.70 -0.68 -29.70
C ALA A 33 -4.10 -0.39 -29.19
N THR A 34 -4.45 -0.89 -28.00
CA THR A 34 -5.68 -0.52 -27.28
C THR A 34 -5.35 0.15 -25.95
N ASN A 35 -6.08 1.23 -25.61
CA ASN A 35 -6.05 1.93 -24.32
C ASN A 35 -7.04 1.32 -23.31
N THR A 36 -7.43 0.06 -23.47
CA THR A 36 -8.30 -0.62 -22.50
C THR A 36 -7.66 -0.63 -21.12
N SER A 37 -8.49 -0.55 -20.07
CA SER A 37 -8.07 -0.58 -18.66
C SER A 37 -8.49 -1.85 -17.94
N SER A 38 -9.39 -2.64 -18.53
CA SER A 38 -10.03 -3.79 -17.88
C SER A 38 -10.23 -5.01 -18.77
N LEU A 39 -10.08 -4.88 -20.09
CA LEU A 39 -10.20 -6.01 -21.02
C LEU A 39 -8.82 -6.61 -21.28
N LEU A 40 -8.78 -7.93 -21.42
CA LEU A 40 -7.58 -8.63 -21.84
C LEU A 40 -7.20 -8.21 -23.26
N VAL A 41 -5.96 -7.76 -23.43
CA VAL A 41 -5.38 -7.45 -24.75
C VAL A 41 -5.43 -8.68 -25.64
N THR A 42 -5.22 -9.86 -25.06
CA THR A 42 -5.33 -11.17 -25.72
C THR A 42 -6.73 -11.39 -26.31
N ALA A 43 -7.78 -11.00 -25.59
CA ALA A 43 -9.16 -11.16 -26.06
C ALA A 43 -9.50 -10.20 -27.21
N VAL A 44 -8.92 -8.99 -27.20
CA VAL A 44 -9.03 -8.01 -28.30
C VAL A 44 -8.25 -8.51 -29.52
N ALA A 45 -7.02 -8.98 -29.31
CA ALA A 45 -6.12 -9.46 -30.36
C ALA A 45 -6.70 -10.63 -31.17
N GLY A 46 -7.48 -11.51 -30.54
CA GLY A 46 -8.05 -12.70 -31.18
C GLY A 46 -9.02 -12.45 -32.35
N ALA A 47 -9.38 -11.19 -32.63
CA ALA A 47 -10.16 -10.82 -33.83
C ALA A 47 -9.30 -10.26 -34.98
N ALA A 48 -8.03 -9.94 -34.73
CA ALA A 48 -7.13 -9.39 -35.75
C ALA A 48 -6.52 -10.51 -36.62
N ARG A 49 -6.29 -10.24 -37.91
CA ARG A 49 -5.62 -11.19 -38.84
C ARG A 49 -4.19 -11.54 -38.42
N ARG A 50 -3.50 -10.60 -37.77
CA ARG A 50 -2.13 -10.71 -37.25
C ARG A 50 -2.14 -10.30 -35.77
N PRO A 51 -2.51 -11.20 -34.85
CA PRO A 51 -2.61 -10.87 -33.44
C PRO A 51 -1.25 -10.48 -32.82
N GLU A 52 -0.13 -10.88 -33.44
CA GLU A 52 1.23 -10.61 -32.97
C GLU A 52 1.67 -9.14 -33.03
N ARG A 53 0.92 -8.32 -33.76
CA ARG A 53 1.12 -6.85 -33.81
C ARG A 53 0.10 -6.08 -32.96
N VAL A 54 -0.72 -6.78 -32.18
CA VAL A 54 -1.65 -6.17 -31.23
C VAL A 54 -0.99 -6.06 -29.87
N VAL A 55 -1.09 -4.90 -29.23
CA VAL A 55 -0.54 -4.61 -27.90
C VAL A 55 -1.51 -3.75 -27.08
N GLY A 56 -1.33 -3.68 -25.77
CA GLY A 56 -1.94 -2.63 -24.95
C GLY A 56 -1.04 -1.39 -24.88
N MET A 57 -1.64 -0.22 -24.88
CA MET A 57 -1.00 1.06 -24.55
C MET A 57 -1.93 1.81 -23.60
N HIS A 58 -1.84 1.49 -22.31
CA HIS A 58 -2.72 1.98 -21.27
C HIS A 58 -2.19 3.29 -20.67
N PHE A 59 -2.86 4.39 -21.00
CA PHE A 59 -2.59 5.74 -20.51
C PHE A 59 -3.40 6.06 -19.24
N PHE A 60 -2.76 6.74 -18.30
CA PHE A 60 -3.40 7.16 -17.05
C PHE A 60 -4.08 8.53 -17.22
N ASN A 61 -5.28 8.68 -16.66
CA ASN A 61 -6.09 9.89 -16.84
C ASN A 61 -5.70 11.01 -15.86
N PRO A 62 -5.51 12.27 -16.31
CA PRO A 62 -5.49 12.76 -17.70
C PRO A 62 -4.20 12.43 -18.46
N PRO A 63 -4.27 11.86 -19.69
CA PRO A 63 -3.08 11.42 -20.43
C PRO A 63 -2.02 12.50 -20.66
N PRO A 64 -2.33 13.78 -20.92
CA PRO A 64 -1.28 14.80 -21.10
C PRO A 64 -0.48 15.11 -19.83
N VAL A 65 -1.07 14.88 -18.65
CA VAL A 65 -0.48 15.24 -17.35
C VAL A 65 0.23 14.04 -16.71
N MET A 66 -0.37 12.86 -16.81
CA MET A 66 0.19 11.65 -16.20
C MET A 66 1.45 11.20 -16.95
N ARG A 67 2.48 10.83 -16.19
CA ARG A 67 3.82 10.52 -16.74
C ARG A 67 3.94 9.09 -17.24
N LEU A 68 3.09 8.19 -16.76
CA LEU A 68 3.21 6.76 -17.02
C LEU A 68 2.43 6.33 -18.28
N LEU A 69 3.01 5.38 -19.01
CA LEU A 69 2.34 4.54 -20.00
C LEU A 69 2.66 3.08 -19.70
N GLU A 70 1.64 2.24 -19.65
CA GLU A 70 1.80 0.80 -19.50
C GLU A 70 1.62 0.12 -20.86
N VAL A 71 2.70 -0.48 -21.37
CA VAL A 71 2.66 -1.28 -22.60
C VAL A 71 2.42 -2.73 -22.21
N VAL A 72 1.30 -3.28 -22.69
CA VAL A 72 0.82 -4.60 -22.26
C VAL A 72 1.03 -5.64 -23.35
N ALA A 73 1.70 -6.73 -23.02
CA ALA A 73 1.91 -7.87 -23.88
C ALA A 73 0.75 -8.86 -23.78
N GLY A 74 -0.08 -8.92 -24.82
CA GLY A 74 -1.04 -10.00 -25.01
C GLY A 74 -0.32 -11.32 -25.33
N ALA A 75 -1.02 -12.44 -25.22
CA ALA A 75 -0.42 -13.78 -25.33
C ALA A 75 0.32 -14.06 -26.66
N GLN A 76 0.02 -13.32 -27.73
CA GLN A 76 0.66 -13.45 -29.04
C GLN A 76 1.51 -12.24 -29.43
N SER A 77 1.51 -11.16 -28.62
CA SER A 77 2.22 -9.92 -28.94
C SER A 77 3.71 -10.19 -29.17
N SER A 78 4.24 -9.68 -30.28
CA SER A 78 5.63 -9.86 -30.66
C SER A 78 6.53 -8.77 -30.08
N GLU A 79 7.78 -9.12 -29.79
CA GLU A 79 8.81 -8.16 -29.34
C GLU A 79 8.94 -6.92 -30.24
N PRO A 80 8.92 -7.03 -31.60
CA PRO A 80 8.94 -5.83 -32.45
C PRO A 80 7.74 -4.90 -32.26
N ALA A 81 6.55 -5.44 -31.99
CA ALA A 81 5.36 -4.64 -31.75
C ALA A 81 5.44 -3.91 -30.40
N LEU A 82 5.89 -4.62 -29.35
CA LEU A 82 6.14 -4.05 -28.02
C LEU A 82 7.21 -2.95 -28.07
N ALA A 83 8.33 -3.20 -28.77
CA ALA A 83 9.40 -2.23 -28.94
C ALA A 83 8.92 -0.96 -29.66
N ARG A 84 8.07 -1.09 -30.68
CA ARG A 84 7.49 0.07 -31.39
C ARG A 84 6.51 0.86 -30.51
N ALA A 85 5.67 0.18 -29.74
CA ALA A 85 4.77 0.84 -28.79
C ALA A 85 5.54 1.57 -27.68
N ARG A 86 6.60 0.94 -27.16
CA ARG A 86 7.53 1.56 -26.21
C ARG A 86 8.16 2.83 -26.79
N ALA A 87 8.79 2.73 -27.96
CA ALA A 87 9.43 3.87 -28.60
C ALA A 87 8.45 5.02 -28.86
N ALA A 88 7.20 4.70 -29.23
CA ALA A 88 6.16 5.71 -29.40
C ALA A 88 5.80 6.40 -28.07
N GLY A 89 5.67 5.63 -26.98
CA GLY A 89 5.42 6.18 -25.63
C GLY A 89 6.56 7.08 -25.14
N GLU A 90 7.80 6.64 -25.30
CA GLU A 90 9.00 7.42 -24.94
C GLU A 90 9.09 8.72 -25.75
N ALA A 91 8.80 8.67 -27.05
CA ALA A 91 8.73 9.85 -27.91
C ALA A 91 7.62 10.84 -27.50
N MET A 92 6.56 10.35 -26.84
CA MET A 92 5.52 11.20 -26.23
C MET A 92 5.92 11.75 -24.84
N GLY A 93 7.15 11.49 -24.39
CA GLY A 93 7.64 11.91 -23.07
C GLY A 93 7.07 11.08 -21.92
N LYS A 94 6.59 9.87 -22.19
CA LYS A 94 6.11 8.95 -21.15
C LYS A 94 7.24 8.13 -20.57
N HIS A 95 7.12 7.85 -19.28
CA HIS A 95 7.81 6.75 -18.63
C HIS A 95 7.07 5.46 -19.00
N VAL A 96 7.73 4.54 -19.69
CA VAL A 96 7.09 3.34 -20.22
C VAL A 96 7.48 2.11 -19.41
N ILE A 97 6.48 1.45 -18.83
CA ILE A 97 6.63 0.15 -18.17
C ILE A 97 6.04 -0.96 -19.04
N ILE A 98 6.51 -2.20 -18.85
CA ILE A 98 5.93 -3.38 -19.51
C ILE A 98 5.15 -4.20 -18.52
N ALA A 99 3.98 -4.67 -18.95
CA ALA A 99 3.18 -5.63 -18.21
C ALA A 99 2.77 -6.80 -19.11
N ALA A 100 2.69 -8.01 -18.55
CA ALA A 100 1.95 -9.10 -19.17
C ALA A 100 0.44 -8.85 -19.04
N ASP A 101 -0.33 -9.36 -20.00
CA ASP A 101 -1.79 -9.23 -20.01
C ASP A 101 -2.43 -9.99 -18.84
N GLY A 102 -3.34 -9.31 -18.13
CA GLY A 102 -4.00 -9.82 -16.95
C GLY A 102 -4.97 -8.79 -16.36
N PRO A 103 -5.80 -9.17 -15.37
CA PRO A 103 -6.79 -8.28 -14.77
C PRO A 103 -6.15 -6.99 -14.23
N GLY A 104 -6.45 -5.86 -14.89
CA GLY A 104 -5.89 -4.54 -14.62
C GLY A 104 -4.36 -4.45 -14.63
N PHE A 105 -3.72 -5.32 -15.42
CA PHE A 105 -2.29 -5.27 -15.74
C PHE A 105 -1.41 -5.25 -14.49
N LEU A 106 -0.42 -4.37 -14.42
CA LEU A 106 0.51 -4.28 -13.30
C LEU A 106 0.02 -3.24 -12.27
N VAL A 107 -0.19 -1.99 -12.70
CA VAL A 107 -0.35 -0.86 -11.76
C VAL A 107 -1.69 -0.90 -11.03
N ASN A 108 -2.80 -1.08 -11.77
CA ASN A 108 -4.13 -1.11 -11.15
C ASN A 108 -4.30 -2.34 -10.25
N ARG A 109 -3.67 -3.46 -10.63
CA ARG A 109 -3.62 -4.67 -9.83
C ARG A 109 -2.87 -4.45 -8.51
N CYS A 110 -1.61 -3.99 -8.56
CA CYS A 110 -0.80 -3.76 -7.37
C CYS A 110 -1.45 -2.77 -6.39
N ASN A 111 -2.12 -1.73 -6.90
CA ASN A 111 -2.80 -0.74 -6.08
C ASN A 111 -4.13 -1.20 -5.48
N ARG A 112 -4.66 -2.34 -5.93
CA ARG A 112 -5.99 -2.79 -5.56
C ARG A 112 -6.22 -2.88 -4.04
N PRO A 113 -5.26 -3.38 -3.24
CA PRO A 113 -5.42 -3.47 -1.80
C PRO A 113 -5.53 -2.12 -1.10
N PHE A 114 -5.04 -1.02 -1.68
CA PHE A 114 -5.08 0.30 -1.05
C PHE A 114 -6.51 0.72 -0.64
N ALA A 115 -7.47 0.53 -1.56
CA ALA A 115 -8.87 0.82 -1.29
C ALA A 115 -9.59 -0.34 -0.58
N LEU A 116 -9.32 -1.59 -0.98
CA LEU A 116 -10.03 -2.76 -0.41
C LEU A 116 -9.69 -2.97 1.07
N GLU A 117 -8.46 -2.69 1.48
CA GLU A 117 -8.04 -2.83 2.87
C GLU A 117 -8.56 -1.66 3.73
N ALA A 118 -8.55 -0.43 3.20
CA ALA A 118 -9.19 0.71 3.87
C ALA A 118 -10.69 0.47 4.14
N LEU A 119 -11.41 -0.12 3.18
CA LEU A 119 -12.81 -0.50 3.36
C LEU A 119 -13.00 -1.61 4.39
N LYS A 120 -12.04 -2.54 4.49
CA LYS A 120 -12.07 -3.64 5.46
C LYS A 120 -11.78 -3.12 6.88
N LEU A 121 -10.82 -2.23 7.04
CA LEU A 121 -10.55 -1.48 8.27
C LEU A 121 -11.79 -0.72 8.76
N LEU A 122 -12.47 0.01 7.86
CA LEU A 122 -13.71 0.70 8.18
C LEU A 122 -14.85 -0.28 8.56
N GLN A 123 -14.94 -1.42 7.87
CA GLN A 123 -15.93 -2.46 8.17
C GLN A 123 -15.72 -3.06 9.57
N GLU A 124 -14.47 -3.24 9.96
CA GLU A 124 -14.06 -3.76 11.28
C GLU A 124 -14.06 -2.68 12.37
N ARG A 125 -14.35 -1.42 12.01
CA ARG A 125 -14.35 -0.27 12.92
C ARG A 125 -12.99 -0.04 13.59
N VAL A 126 -11.91 -0.33 12.87
CA VAL A 126 -10.55 -0.04 13.33
C VAL A 126 -10.34 1.47 13.46
N ALA A 127 -10.82 2.23 12.47
CA ALA A 127 -10.77 3.68 12.47
C ALA A 127 -11.89 4.24 11.59
N SER A 128 -12.24 5.52 11.80
CA SER A 128 -13.10 6.26 10.87
C SER A 128 -12.40 6.48 9.52
N PHE A 129 -13.17 6.77 8.47
CA PHE A 129 -12.57 7.02 7.16
C PHE A 129 -11.68 8.28 7.16
N GLU A 130 -12.02 9.30 7.97
CA GLU A 130 -11.18 10.49 8.13
C GLU A 130 -9.84 10.18 8.81
N GLU A 131 -9.85 9.30 9.82
CA GLU A 131 -8.63 8.84 10.51
C GLU A 131 -7.76 7.99 9.58
N ILE A 132 -8.36 7.04 8.86
CA ILE A 132 -7.63 6.19 7.89
C ILE A 132 -6.93 7.07 6.85
N ASP A 133 -7.65 8.02 6.28
CA ASP A 133 -7.12 8.95 5.31
C ASP A 133 -5.98 9.80 5.88
N ARG A 134 -6.13 10.32 7.10
CA ARG A 134 -5.10 11.11 7.80
C ARG A 134 -3.85 10.27 8.07
N ILE A 135 -4.01 9.04 8.55
CA ILE A 135 -2.91 8.10 8.81
C ILE A 135 -2.13 7.84 7.52
N CYS A 136 -2.81 7.51 6.41
CA CYS A 136 -2.14 7.32 5.13
C CYS A 136 -1.33 8.56 4.71
N ARG A 137 -1.85 9.77 4.89
CA ARG A 137 -1.10 10.99 4.55
C ARG A 137 0.09 11.24 5.47
N LEU A 138 -0.13 11.21 6.79
CA LEU A 138 0.84 11.71 7.77
C LEU A 138 1.87 10.68 8.21
N ALA A 139 1.49 9.41 8.28
CA ALA A 139 2.40 8.32 8.58
C ALA A 139 2.97 7.70 7.29
N GLY A 140 2.15 7.61 6.23
CA GLY A 140 2.57 6.98 4.97
C GLY A 140 3.13 7.92 3.91
N GLY A 141 2.97 9.24 4.05
CA GLY A 141 3.42 10.23 3.06
C GLY A 141 2.57 10.29 1.79
N PHE A 142 1.42 9.60 1.75
CA PHE A 142 0.54 9.63 0.58
C PHE A 142 -0.02 11.04 0.36
N ARG A 143 -0.15 11.46 -0.90
CA ARG A 143 -0.77 12.77 -1.23
C ARG A 143 -2.24 12.85 -0.81
N MET A 144 -2.94 11.71 -0.85
CA MET A 144 -4.37 11.61 -0.62
C MET A 144 -4.67 10.26 0.05
N GLY A 145 -5.59 10.26 1.00
CA GLY A 145 -6.05 9.01 1.62
C GLY A 145 -6.92 8.16 0.68
N PRO A 146 -7.10 6.87 0.99
CA PRO A 146 -7.90 5.95 0.18
C PRO A 146 -9.36 6.39 -0.04
N PHE A 147 -10.03 6.99 0.96
CA PHE A 147 -11.43 7.42 0.82
C PHE A 147 -11.55 8.70 0.00
N GLU A 148 -10.66 9.67 0.21
CA GLU A 148 -10.54 10.83 -0.67
C GLU A 148 -10.29 10.42 -2.13
N LEU A 149 -9.44 9.41 -2.36
CA LEU A 149 -9.14 8.91 -3.70
C LEU A 149 -10.34 8.20 -4.32
N MET A 150 -11.05 7.37 -3.55
CA MET A 150 -12.29 6.74 -4.01
C MET A 150 -13.36 7.77 -4.38
N ASP A 151 -13.49 8.86 -3.61
CA ASP A 151 -14.43 9.94 -3.92
C ASP A 151 -14.00 10.78 -5.14
N LEU A 152 -12.70 10.91 -5.38
CA LEU A 152 -12.16 11.58 -6.57
C LEU A 152 -12.41 10.76 -7.84
N VAL A 153 -12.13 9.46 -7.80
CA VAL A 153 -12.33 8.54 -8.94
C VAL A 153 -13.81 8.29 -9.20
N GLY A 154 -14.58 8.13 -8.12
CA GLY A 154 -15.98 7.72 -8.15
C GLY A 154 -16.15 6.33 -7.54
N VAL A 155 -16.98 6.23 -6.51
CA VAL A 155 -17.18 4.97 -5.76
C VAL A 155 -17.81 3.88 -6.62
N ASP A 156 -18.68 4.26 -7.56
CA ASP A 156 -19.29 3.38 -8.56
C ASP A 156 -18.28 2.81 -9.54
N VAL A 157 -17.41 3.66 -10.09
CA VAL A 157 -16.31 3.22 -10.97
C VAL A 157 -15.42 2.23 -10.24
N GLY A 158 -15.00 2.57 -9.01
CA GLY A 158 -14.18 1.67 -8.19
C GLY A 158 -14.86 0.34 -7.91
N LEU A 159 -16.17 0.33 -7.65
CA LEU A 159 -16.97 -0.86 -7.39
C LEU A 159 -17.10 -1.76 -8.64
N ASP A 160 -17.36 -1.17 -9.80
CA ASP A 160 -17.49 -1.93 -11.06
C ASP A 160 -16.16 -2.57 -11.45
N VAL A 161 -15.05 -1.84 -11.32
CA VAL A 161 -13.71 -2.44 -11.47
C VAL A 161 -13.50 -3.56 -10.45
N SER A 162 -14.11 -3.50 -9.25
CA SER A 162 -13.89 -4.52 -8.20
C SER A 162 -14.59 -5.81 -8.55
N ARG A 163 -15.81 -5.69 -9.05
CA ARG A 163 -16.57 -6.82 -9.58
C ARG A 163 -15.85 -7.47 -10.75
N SER A 164 -15.38 -6.66 -11.70
CA SER A 164 -14.63 -7.15 -12.87
C SER A 164 -13.38 -7.92 -12.47
N PHE A 165 -12.55 -7.37 -11.56
CA PHE A 165 -11.36 -8.06 -11.07
C PHE A 165 -11.70 -9.41 -10.40
N TYR A 166 -12.70 -9.41 -9.52
CA TYR A 166 -13.10 -10.59 -8.77
C TYR A 166 -13.69 -11.68 -9.68
N GLU A 167 -14.43 -11.30 -10.71
CA GLU A 167 -14.97 -12.24 -11.70
C GLU A 167 -13.87 -12.81 -12.59
N GLN A 168 -12.98 -11.95 -13.12
CA GLN A 168 -11.87 -12.38 -13.98
C GLN A 168 -10.84 -13.25 -13.24
N SER A 169 -10.76 -13.13 -11.93
CA SER A 169 -9.89 -13.96 -11.08
C SER A 169 -10.52 -15.25 -10.60
N PHE A 170 -11.74 -15.54 -11.06
CA PHE A 170 -12.53 -16.70 -10.60
C PHE A 170 -12.77 -16.69 -9.08
N GLY A 171 -12.90 -15.51 -8.49
CA GLY A 171 -13.26 -15.34 -7.09
C GLY A 171 -12.09 -15.28 -6.12
N GLU A 172 -10.92 -14.80 -6.54
CA GLU A 172 -9.76 -14.60 -5.66
C GLU A 172 -10.14 -13.75 -4.42
N PRO A 173 -10.04 -14.31 -3.20
CA PRO A 173 -10.49 -13.66 -1.97
C PRO A 173 -9.89 -12.27 -1.72
N ARG A 174 -8.63 -12.02 -2.11
CA ARG A 174 -7.95 -10.72 -1.89
C ARG A 174 -8.54 -9.58 -2.74
N TRP A 175 -9.29 -9.89 -3.79
CA TRP A 175 -9.95 -8.90 -4.66
C TRP A 175 -11.46 -8.78 -4.43
N ARG A 176 -11.99 -9.38 -3.36
CA ARG A 176 -13.42 -9.39 -3.07
C ARG A 176 -13.99 -7.97 -2.90
N PRO A 177 -15.07 -7.60 -3.62
CA PRO A 177 -15.71 -6.29 -3.48
C PRO A 177 -16.27 -6.06 -2.07
N SER A 178 -16.20 -4.81 -1.59
CA SER A 178 -16.72 -4.44 -0.26
C SER A 178 -18.23 -4.16 -0.26
N PRO A 179 -18.99 -4.70 0.71
CA PRO A 179 -20.38 -4.31 0.93
C PRO A 179 -20.58 -2.83 1.27
N ILE A 180 -19.56 -2.16 1.83
CA ILE A 180 -19.62 -0.71 2.11
C ILE A 180 -19.74 0.07 0.79
N ALA A 181 -18.87 -0.23 -0.17
CA ALA A 181 -18.91 0.41 -1.49
C ALA A 181 -20.27 0.18 -2.19
N VAL A 182 -20.80 -1.05 -2.12
CA VAL A 182 -22.13 -1.39 -2.66
C VAL A 182 -23.23 -0.50 -2.05
N ARG A 183 -23.27 -0.37 -0.72
CA ARG A 183 -24.27 0.47 -0.04
C ARG A 183 -24.09 1.95 -0.34
N THR A 184 -22.86 2.42 -0.42
CA THR A 184 -22.53 3.81 -0.74
C THR A 184 -23.00 4.20 -2.15
N VAL A 185 -22.77 3.33 -3.14
CA VAL A 185 -23.28 3.51 -4.50
C VAL A 185 -24.81 3.44 -4.55
N ALA A 186 -25.42 2.47 -3.87
CA ALA A 186 -26.88 2.34 -3.81
C ALA A 186 -27.57 3.57 -3.18
N ALA A 187 -26.86 4.29 -2.30
CA ALA A 187 -27.33 5.55 -1.70
C ALA A 187 -27.10 6.78 -2.60
N GLY A 188 -26.61 6.61 -3.83
CA GLY A 188 -26.30 7.73 -4.75
C GLY A 188 -25.09 8.57 -4.32
N ARG A 189 -24.27 8.07 -3.38
CA ARG A 189 -23.06 8.75 -2.90
C ARG A 189 -21.87 8.31 -3.74
N LEU A 190 -21.70 8.93 -4.90
CA LEU A 190 -20.71 8.52 -5.90
C LEU A 190 -19.38 9.28 -5.79
N GLY A 191 -19.19 10.11 -4.78
CA GLY A 191 -17.99 10.93 -4.61
C GLY A 191 -18.18 12.38 -5.07
N ARG A 192 -17.10 13.00 -5.54
CA ARG A 192 -17.07 14.43 -5.95
C ARG A 192 -18.08 14.74 -7.05
N LYS A 193 -18.28 13.82 -7.99
CA LYS A 193 -19.20 13.99 -9.13
C LYS A 193 -20.67 14.10 -8.74
N SER A 194 -21.06 13.55 -7.60
CA SER A 194 -22.42 13.66 -7.03
C SER A 194 -22.49 14.66 -5.87
N GLY A 195 -21.41 15.39 -5.59
CA GLY A 195 -21.32 16.31 -4.44
C GLY A 195 -21.23 15.63 -3.07
N ARG A 196 -21.31 14.29 -3.01
CA ARG A 196 -21.26 13.49 -1.77
C ARG A 196 -20.74 12.09 -2.07
N GLY A 197 -19.78 11.65 -1.28
CA GLY A 197 -19.27 10.28 -1.23
C GLY A 197 -19.13 9.82 0.22
N TYR A 198 -17.90 9.51 0.62
CA TYR A 198 -17.52 9.44 2.03
C TYR A 198 -17.51 10.84 2.65
N TYR A 199 -16.95 11.82 1.93
CA TYR A 199 -16.95 13.23 2.32
C TYR A 199 -18.13 14.01 1.72
N ASP A 200 -18.35 15.21 2.27
CA ASP A 200 -19.24 16.22 1.70
C ASP A 200 -18.48 17.19 0.80
N TYR A 201 -18.95 17.37 -0.43
CA TYR A 201 -18.38 18.30 -1.41
C TYR A 201 -19.39 19.37 -1.85
N THR A 202 -20.51 19.50 -1.13
CA THR A 202 -21.52 20.54 -1.40
C THR A 202 -21.08 21.91 -0.94
N ASP A 203 -20.31 21.98 0.14
CA ASP A 203 -19.66 23.21 0.59
C ASP A 203 -18.40 23.49 -0.24
N LYS A 204 -18.43 24.61 -0.97
CA LYS A 204 -17.31 25.09 -1.80
C LYS A 204 -16.65 26.34 -1.20
N SER A 205 -16.85 26.60 0.10
CA SER A 205 -16.21 27.73 0.77
C SER A 205 -14.69 27.58 0.79
N GLY A 206 -14.00 28.65 0.36
CA GLY A 206 -12.54 28.74 0.31
C GLY A 206 -11.86 28.01 -0.86
N PRO A 207 -10.80 28.56 -1.45
CA PRO A 207 -9.87 27.82 -2.30
C PRO A 207 -8.65 27.33 -1.48
N PRO A 208 -8.36 26.01 -1.42
CA PRO A 208 -9.16 24.89 -1.95
C PRO A 208 -10.40 24.58 -1.09
N PRO A 209 -11.48 23.99 -1.66
CA PRO A 209 -12.69 23.64 -0.91
C PRO A 209 -12.38 22.75 0.29
N GLN A 210 -12.83 23.15 1.48
CA GLN A 210 -12.56 22.40 2.71
C GLN A 210 -13.62 21.31 2.93
N TYR A 211 -13.39 20.12 2.34
CA TYR A 211 -14.27 18.95 2.51
C TYR A 211 -13.86 18.03 3.67
N ARG A 212 -12.72 18.32 4.32
CA ARG A 212 -12.19 17.58 5.47
C ARG A 212 -11.47 18.51 6.46
N PRO A 213 -11.31 18.10 7.72
CA PRO A 213 -10.44 18.82 8.66
C PRO A 213 -9.01 18.96 8.13
N PRO A 214 -8.33 20.09 8.41
CA PRO A 214 -6.94 20.27 8.02
C PRO A 214 -6.07 19.26 8.78
N ASP A 215 -4.96 18.87 8.16
CA ASP A 215 -3.97 18.03 8.84
C ASP A 215 -3.25 18.89 9.91
N PRO A 216 -2.98 18.34 11.11
CA PRO A 216 -2.33 19.08 12.18
C PRO A 216 -0.88 19.42 11.83
N GLU A 217 -0.39 20.55 12.36
CA GLU A 217 1.00 21.00 12.16
C GLU A 217 2.02 19.97 12.67
N PRO A 218 3.20 19.82 12.05
CA PRO A 218 4.24 18.91 12.54
C PRO A 218 4.69 19.24 13.98
N LEU A 219 5.12 18.23 14.74
CA LEU A 219 5.76 18.43 16.03
C LEU A 219 7.28 18.59 15.87
N THR A 220 7.90 19.31 16.79
CA THR A 220 9.37 19.43 16.86
C THR A 220 9.91 18.33 17.78
N ALA A 221 10.91 17.59 17.30
CA ALA A 221 11.58 16.56 18.10
C ALA A 221 12.45 17.17 19.22
N GLY A 222 12.70 16.39 20.27
CA GLY A 222 13.50 16.74 21.45
C GLY A 222 12.71 16.72 22.75
N GLY A 223 13.42 16.99 23.86
CA GLY A 223 12.84 17.04 25.20
C GLY A 223 12.66 15.67 25.87
N GLY A 224 13.35 14.64 25.36
CA GLY A 224 13.53 13.39 26.07
C GLY A 224 14.33 13.59 27.36
N ASP A 225 13.91 12.89 28.41
CA ASP A 225 14.55 12.94 29.73
C ASP A 225 14.22 11.66 30.51
N GLY A 226 15.25 10.88 30.80
CA GLY A 226 15.15 9.57 31.45
C GLY A 226 15.55 8.40 30.55
N VAL A 227 15.38 7.20 31.08
CA VAL A 227 15.76 5.94 30.43
C VAL A 227 14.59 5.42 29.59
N ILE A 228 14.86 5.07 28.34
CA ILE A 228 13.94 4.32 27.47
C ILE A 228 14.57 2.97 27.18
N VAL A 229 13.80 1.90 27.36
CA VAL A 229 14.24 0.56 26.94
C VAL A 229 13.63 0.25 25.59
N ILE A 230 14.45 -0.16 24.63
CA ILE A 230 13.98 -0.60 23.31
C ILE A 230 14.40 -2.05 23.14
N ALA A 231 13.40 -2.93 23.08
CA ALA A 231 13.58 -4.36 22.95
C ALA A 231 13.37 -4.83 21.51
N GLY A 232 14.07 -5.91 21.15
CA GLY A 232 14.03 -6.50 19.82
C GLY A 232 15.18 -6.05 18.91
N HIS A 233 15.44 -6.84 17.87
CA HIS A 233 16.54 -6.63 16.91
C HIS A 233 16.04 -6.20 15.52
N SER A 234 14.75 -5.84 15.41
CA SER A 234 14.17 -5.42 14.13
C SER A 234 14.76 -4.08 13.66
N SER A 235 14.73 -3.84 12.36
CA SER A 235 15.11 -2.53 11.79
C SER A 235 14.32 -1.37 12.42
N LEU A 236 13.03 -1.61 12.75
CA LEU A 236 12.20 -0.63 13.44
C LEU A 236 12.71 -0.35 14.86
N ALA A 237 13.10 -1.37 15.63
CA ALA A 237 13.67 -1.21 16.96
C ALA A 237 14.97 -0.38 16.90
N GLY A 238 15.86 -0.69 15.95
CA GLY A 238 17.08 0.10 15.71
C GLY A 238 16.78 1.58 15.42
N ALA A 239 15.87 1.84 14.46
CA ALA A 239 15.50 3.21 14.10
C ALA A 239 14.81 3.98 15.26
N LEU A 240 14.04 3.30 16.10
CA LEU A 240 13.44 3.90 17.30
C LEU A 240 14.52 4.24 18.33
N ALA A 241 15.57 3.44 18.45
CA ALA A 241 16.69 3.71 19.36
C ALA A 241 17.51 4.91 18.92
N ASP A 242 17.83 4.99 17.62
CA ASP A 242 18.50 6.15 17.05
C ASP A 242 17.67 7.43 17.23
N ALA A 243 16.38 7.38 16.89
CA ALA A 243 15.48 8.51 17.07
C ALA A 243 15.32 8.93 18.55
N ALA A 244 15.27 7.96 19.47
CA ALA A 244 15.17 8.23 20.90
C ALA A 244 16.44 8.92 21.43
N ALA A 245 17.62 8.45 21.02
CA ALA A 245 18.90 9.07 21.37
C ALA A 245 19.01 10.50 20.83
N GLU A 246 18.60 10.73 19.57
CA GLU A 246 18.55 12.07 18.97
C GLU A 246 17.57 13.01 19.69
N ALA A 247 16.46 12.48 20.21
CA ALA A 247 15.48 13.24 20.99
C ALA A 247 15.92 13.53 22.44
N GLY A 248 17.05 12.98 22.88
CA GLY A 248 17.65 13.22 24.20
C GLY A 248 17.35 12.16 25.27
N TRP A 249 16.79 11.00 24.90
CA TRP A 249 16.59 9.88 25.83
C TRP A 249 17.89 9.09 26.04
N ASP A 250 18.06 8.51 27.23
CA ASP A 250 19.04 7.45 27.46
C ASP A 250 18.45 6.12 26.96
N ALA A 251 18.55 5.89 25.64
CA ALA A 251 18.02 4.70 24.98
C ALA A 251 18.95 3.50 25.18
N VAL A 252 18.44 2.43 25.81
CA VAL A 252 19.21 1.23 26.14
C VAL A 252 18.47 -0.04 25.73
N GLY A 253 19.23 -1.12 25.48
CA GLY A 253 18.66 -2.45 25.30
C GLY A 253 18.24 -3.11 26.63
N PRO A 254 17.43 -4.18 26.60
CA PRO A 254 16.92 -4.87 27.80
C PRO A 254 18.02 -5.32 28.76
N GLU A 255 19.14 -5.84 28.23
CA GLU A 255 20.25 -6.37 29.05
C GLU A 255 20.93 -5.28 29.91
N THR A 256 21.04 -4.06 29.38
CA THR A 256 21.72 -2.93 30.04
C THR A 256 20.81 -2.20 31.02
N ALA A 257 19.49 -2.40 30.93
CA ALA A 257 18.51 -1.69 31.75
C ALA A 257 18.53 -2.09 33.23
N GLN A 258 19.05 -3.27 33.58
CA GLN A 258 19.02 -3.79 34.96
C GLN A 258 19.81 -2.92 35.96
N GLU A 259 20.82 -2.19 35.48
CA GLU A 259 21.69 -1.33 36.30
C GLU A 259 21.28 0.16 36.26
N ARG A 260 20.14 0.47 35.63
CA ARG A 260 19.66 1.84 35.42
C ARG A 260 18.49 2.18 36.34
N ASP A 261 18.09 3.45 36.31
CA ASP A 261 16.82 3.90 36.88
C ASP A 261 15.64 3.21 36.19
N PRO A 262 14.46 3.09 36.85
CA PRO A 262 13.27 2.50 36.24
C PRO A 262 12.94 3.19 34.91
N PRO A 263 12.69 2.42 33.83
CA PRO A 263 12.47 2.99 32.51
C PRO A 263 11.20 3.83 32.48
N PHE A 264 11.28 4.98 31.81
CA PHE A 264 10.12 5.84 31.55
C PHE A 264 9.09 5.11 30.68
N LEU A 265 9.58 4.37 29.67
CA LEU A 265 8.80 3.52 28.79
C LEU A 265 9.70 2.37 28.31
N ILE A 266 9.10 1.19 28.19
CA ILE A 266 9.67 0.06 27.47
C ILE A 266 8.94 -0.04 26.13
N VAL A 267 9.70 0.00 25.05
CA VAL A 267 9.20 -0.16 23.68
C VAL A 267 9.63 -1.53 23.17
N ASP A 268 8.67 -2.44 23.04
CA ASP A 268 8.87 -3.74 22.44
C ASP A 268 8.68 -3.64 20.92
N GLY A 269 9.81 -3.64 20.21
CA GLY A 269 9.87 -3.70 18.75
C GLY A 269 10.17 -5.10 18.21
N SER A 270 10.02 -6.15 19.03
CA SER A 270 10.20 -7.53 18.60
C SER A 270 9.10 -7.93 17.60
N LEU A 271 9.45 -8.80 16.65
CA LEU A 271 8.51 -9.32 15.65
C LEU A 271 7.96 -10.68 16.09
N GLY A 272 7.62 -10.82 17.38
CA GLY A 272 7.15 -12.07 17.98
C GLY A 272 8.27 -12.96 18.52
N GLU A 273 9.49 -12.44 18.65
CA GLU A 273 10.58 -13.11 19.35
C GLU A 273 10.35 -13.03 20.86
N GLU A 274 10.58 -14.13 21.59
CA GLU A 274 10.51 -14.10 23.06
C GLU A 274 11.59 -13.14 23.59
N ILE A 275 11.17 -12.10 24.30
CA ILE A 275 12.10 -11.23 25.01
C ILE A 275 12.56 -11.96 26.27
N GLU A 276 13.88 -12.13 26.42
CA GLU A 276 14.45 -12.65 27.66
C GLU A 276 14.40 -11.60 28.78
N TRP A 277 13.80 -11.99 29.91
CA TRP A 277 13.45 -11.17 31.08
C TRP A 277 14.58 -11.11 32.12
N PRO A 278 14.66 -10.08 33.01
CA PRO A 278 13.58 -9.18 33.44
C PRO A 278 13.66 -7.71 32.99
N LEU A 279 12.55 -7.19 32.44
CA LEU A 279 12.30 -5.76 32.29
C LEU A 279 11.79 -5.21 33.64
N GLN A 280 12.46 -4.20 34.20
CA GLN A 280 11.99 -3.52 35.40
C GLN A 280 10.63 -2.87 35.11
N GLY A 281 9.66 -2.94 36.04
CA GLY A 281 8.22 -2.68 35.85
C GLY A 281 7.77 -1.27 35.45
N GLY A 282 8.29 -0.75 34.33
CA GLY A 282 7.84 0.46 33.67
C GLY A 282 6.66 0.22 32.72
N PRO A 283 5.99 1.28 32.25
CA PRO A 283 4.94 1.18 31.24
C PRO A 283 5.47 0.60 29.92
N GLN A 284 4.61 -0.05 29.14
CA GLN A 284 5.01 -0.79 27.93
C GLN A 284 4.23 -0.33 26.70
N ALA A 285 4.94 -0.21 25.58
CA ALA A 285 4.38 -0.06 24.25
C ALA A 285 4.87 -1.20 23.35
N ILE A 286 3.96 -1.98 22.78
CA ILE A 286 4.28 -3.19 22.00
C ILE A 286 3.95 -2.97 20.53
N CYS A 287 4.88 -3.34 19.64
CA CYS A 287 4.69 -3.27 18.21
C CYS A 287 3.63 -4.28 17.78
N CYS A 288 2.50 -3.81 17.23
CA CYS A 288 1.42 -4.65 16.75
C CYS A 288 1.69 -5.23 15.35
N ALA A 289 2.95 -5.43 14.96
CA ALA A 289 3.29 -6.06 13.68
C ALA A 289 2.90 -7.56 13.67
N PRO A 290 3.39 -8.42 14.58
CA PRO A 290 3.07 -9.86 14.57
C PRO A 290 1.65 -10.21 15.02
N GLY A 291 0.89 -9.26 15.58
CA GLY A 291 -0.45 -9.50 16.11
C GLY A 291 -1.10 -8.24 16.69
N SER A 292 -2.37 -8.36 17.05
CA SER A 292 -3.09 -7.38 17.86
C SER A 292 -2.51 -7.33 19.26
N LEU A 293 -2.61 -6.19 19.93
CA LEU A 293 -2.20 -6.04 21.33
C LEU A 293 -2.91 -7.05 22.24
N SER A 294 -4.19 -7.33 21.99
CA SER A 294 -4.97 -8.30 22.77
C SER A 294 -4.41 -9.73 22.69
N MET A 295 -3.71 -10.07 21.59
CA MET A 295 -3.00 -11.34 21.42
C MET A 295 -1.59 -11.29 22.04
N LEU A 296 -0.91 -10.15 21.91
CA LEU A 296 0.48 -9.99 22.34
C LEU A 296 0.63 -9.75 23.85
N ASP A 297 -0.35 -9.11 24.49
CA ASP A 297 -0.36 -8.79 25.93
C ASP A 297 -1.72 -9.15 26.59
N PRO A 298 -2.09 -10.44 26.64
CA PRO A 298 -3.39 -10.86 27.13
C PRO A 298 -3.55 -10.58 28.62
N GLY A 299 -4.44 -9.63 28.96
CA GLY A 299 -4.68 -9.19 30.33
C GLY A 299 -3.58 -8.30 30.91
N GLY A 300 -2.67 -7.81 30.07
CA GLY A 300 -1.61 -6.91 30.47
C GLY A 300 -1.94 -5.43 30.27
N GLY A 301 -1.07 -4.60 30.82
CA GLY A 301 -1.25 -3.16 30.89
C GLY A 301 -0.59 -2.38 29.75
N ALA A 302 -0.03 -3.04 28.74
CA ALA A 302 0.67 -2.35 27.65
C ALA A 302 -0.30 -1.59 26.75
N VAL A 303 0.26 -0.71 25.93
CA VAL A 303 -0.42 -0.15 24.76
C VAL A 303 0.22 -0.69 23.48
N GLY A 304 -0.54 -0.75 22.41
CA GLY A 304 -0.06 -1.16 21.10
C GLY A 304 0.43 0.04 20.31
N PHE A 305 1.42 -0.15 19.46
CA PHE A 305 1.79 0.84 18.44
C PHE A 305 2.13 0.16 17.12
N HIS A 306 2.08 0.93 16.03
CA HIS A 306 2.65 0.48 14.76
C HIS A 306 3.23 1.66 14.00
N ALA A 307 4.39 1.45 13.40
CA ALA A 307 5.08 2.39 12.54
C ALA A 307 5.79 1.64 11.41
N LEU A 308 6.02 2.33 10.30
CA LEU A 308 6.78 1.80 9.16
C LEU A 308 8.02 2.65 8.95
N LEU A 309 9.10 2.01 8.52
CA LEU A 309 10.29 2.71 8.06
C LEU A 309 10.08 3.32 6.67
N PRO A 310 10.85 4.36 6.34
CA PRO A 310 11.78 5.08 7.21
C PRO A 310 11.07 6.07 8.15
N LEU A 311 11.46 6.06 9.43
CA LEU A 311 10.72 6.70 10.52
C LEU A 311 10.70 8.22 10.42
N GLU A 312 11.75 8.84 9.90
CA GLU A 312 11.90 10.30 9.77
C GLU A 312 10.89 10.92 8.81
N GLN A 313 10.34 10.12 7.89
CA GLN A 313 9.37 10.58 6.89
C GLN A 313 7.92 10.52 7.39
N ALA A 314 7.68 9.82 8.50
CA ALA A 314 6.39 9.82 9.18
C ALA A 314 6.30 11.01 10.14
N SER A 315 5.14 11.68 10.19
CA SER A 315 4.82 12.71 11.20
C SER A 315 3.78 12.23 12.22
N LEU A 316 3.32 10.99 12.06
CA LEU A 316 2.28 10.36 12.87
C LEU A 316 2.64 8.89 13.14
N VAL A 317 2.33 8.42 14.34
CA VAL A 317 2.37 7.02 14.77
C VAL A 317 0.99 6.62 15.28
N GLU A 318 0.60 5.39 15.00
CA GLU A 318 -0.67 4.83 15.43
C GLU A 318 -0.49 4.13 16.77
N LEU A 319 -1.45 4.31 17.68
CA LEU A 319 -1.53 3.63 18.97
C LEU A 319 -2.83 2.84 19.08
N ALA A 320 -2.82 1.76 19.86
CA ALA A 320 -3.98 0.95 20.17
C ALA A 320 -4.06 0.65 21.67
N ARG A 321 -5.29 0.43 22.15
CA ARG A 321 -5.55 -0.03 23.52
C ARG A 321 -6.24 -1.38 23.50
N GLY A 322 -5.83 -2.22 24.43
CA GLY A 322 -6.54 -3.42 24.84
C GLY A 322 -7.50 -3.09 25.98
N PRO A 323 -8.30 -4.08 26.41
CA PRO A 323 -9.25 -3.90 27.52
C PRO A 323 -8.59 -3.45 28.83
N ASP A 324 -7.37 -3.90 29.08
CA ASP A 324 -6.64 -3.71 30.34
C ASP A 324 -5.47 -2.71 30.23
N SER A 325 -5.30 -2.04 29.07
CA SER A 325 -4.23 -1.07 28.84
C SER A 325 -4.18 0.01 29.92
N ALA A 326 -3.03 0.15 30.57
CA ALA A 326 -2.83 1.10 31.65
C ALA A 326 -2.74 2.53 31.13
N GLU A 327 -3.33 3.48 31.86
CA GLU A 327 -3.26 4.90 31.50
C GLU A 327 -1.82 5.44 31.55
N SER A 328 -0.99 4.92 32.45
CA SER A 328 0.44 5.25 32.51
C SER A 328 1.18 4.86 31.23
N ALA A 329 0.85 3.72 30.62
CA ALA A 329 1.44 3.27 29.36
C ALA A 329 1.02 4.17 28.19
N ALA A 330 -0.24 4.57 28.16
CA ALA A 330 -0.73 5.49 27.14
C ALA A 330 -0.05 6.86 27.22
N VAL A 331 0.00 7.47 28.41
CA VAL A 331 0.64 8.78 28.61
C VAL A 331 2.15 8.70 28.29
N ALA A 332 2.82 7.62 28.68
CA ALA A 332 4.23 7.42 28.39
C ALA A 332 4.50 7.26 26.88
N ALA A 333 3.69 6.46 26.17
CA ALA A 333 3.80 6.26 24.73
C ALA A 333 3.54 7.56 23.95
N GLU A 334 2.49 8.31 24.29
CA GLU A 334 2.20 9.60 23.67
C GLU A 334 3.35 10.59 23.85
N ARG A 335 3.89 10.70 25.07
CA ARG A 335 5.03 11.57 25.35
C ARG A 335 6.26 11.13 24.56
N PHE A 336 6.57 9.84 24.56
CA PHE A 336 7.71 9.31 23.83
C PHE A 336 7.63 9.65 22.33
N PHE A 337 6.55 9.29 21.64
CA PHE A 337 6.41 9.59 20.22
C PHE A 337 6.37 11.10 19.92
N ALA A 338 5.78 11.91 20.81
CA ALA A 338 5.83 13.37 20.68
C ALA A 338 7.26 13.91 20.71
N THR A 339 8.14 13.39 21.58
CA THR A 339 9.56 13.77 21.60
C THR A 339 10.32 13.33 20.34
N LEU A 340 9.83 12.33 19.61
CA LEU A 340 10.36 11.95 18.29
C LEU A 340 9.81 12.83 17.14
N GLY A 341 9.06 13.89 17.47
CA GLY A 341 8.39 14.75 16.49
C GLY A 341 7.17 14.09 15.84
N LYS A 342 6.65 12.99 16.41
CA LYS A 342 5.50 12.25 15.86
C LYS A 342 4.24 12.55 16.66
N ARG A 343 3.15 12.85 15.97
CA ARG A 343 1.82 12.86 16.58
C ARG A 343 1.34 11.44 16.78
N THR A 344 0.50 11.23 17.79
CA THR A 344 -0.15 9.94 18.02
C THR A 344 -1.63 10.03 17.62
N THR A 345 -2.17 8.91 17.15
CA THR A 345 -3.61 8.73 16.95
C THR A 345 -4.01 7.36 17.47
N TRP A 346 -5.13 7.31 18.18
CA TRP A 346 -5.65 6.05 18.72
C TRP A 346 -6.59 5.40 17.71
N VAL A 347 -6.37 4.12 17.44
CA VAL A 347 -7.23 3.27 16.61
C VAL A 347 -7.60 2.01 17.37
N ALA A 348 -8.61 1.28 16.91
CA ALA A 348 -8.94 -0.01 17.50
C ALA A 348 -7.83 -1.02 17.24
N ASP A 349 -7.70 -1.97 18.17
CA ASP A 349 -6.67 -2.98 18.15
C ASP A 349 -6.78 -3.95 16.95
N ALA A 350 -5.69 -4.10 16.20
CA ALA A 350 -5.57 -5.01 15.07
C ALA A 350 -4.09 -5.24 14.69
N PRO A 351 -3.73 -6.40 14.10
CA PRO A 351 -2.40 -6.57 13.53
C PRO A 351 -2.12 -5.53 12.44
N GLY A 352 -0.96 -4.88 12.50
CA GLY A 352 -0.50 -3.82 11.60
C GLY A 352 -1.29 -2.51 11.68
N LEU A 353 -2.22 -2.37 12.64
CA LEU A 353 -3.13 -1.23 12.79
C LEU A 353 -3.74 -0.79 11.44
N VAL A 354 -3.66 0.48 11.05
CA VAL A 354 -4.21 0.99 9.78
C VAL A 354 -3.15 1.00 8.67
N LEU A 355 -2.05 1.76 8.83
CA LEU A 355 -1.09 1.95 7.74
C LEU A 355 -0.36 0.65 7.41
N GLY A 356 0.10 -0.08 8.43
CA GLY A 356 0.81 -1.34 8.27
C GLY A 356 -0.01 -2.34 7.47
N ARG A 357 -1.28 -2.51 7.85
CA ARG A 357 -2.21 -3.39 7.18
C ARG A 357 -2.43 -3.00 5.71
N ILE A 358 -2.60 -1.72 5.41
CA ILE A 358 -2.76 -1.23 4.02
C ILE A 358 -1.48 -1.46 3.21
N VAL A 359 -0.34 -0.95 3.67
CA VAL A 359 0.92 -0.99 2.93
C VAL A 359 1.40 -2.43 2.72
N CYS A 360 1.36 -3.26 3.76
CA CYS A 360 1.78 -4.66 3.65
C CYS A 360 0.89 -5.45 2.68
N GLN A 361 -0.41 -5.16 2.60
CA GLN A 361 -1.29 -5.78 1.60
C GLN A 361 -0.97 -5.34 0.16
N VAL A 362 -0.61 -4.07 -0.06
CA VAL A 362 -0.15 -3.58 -1.38
C VAL A 362 1.18 -4.25 -1.76
N ILE A 363 2.13 -4.35 -0.82
CA ILE A 363 3.40 -5.08 -1.01
C ILE A 363 3.12 -6.54 -1.35
N ASN A 364 2.20 -7.19 -0.64
CA ASN A 364 1.84 -8.58 -0.86
C ASN A 364 1.30 -8.82 -2.27
N GLU A 365 0.40 -7.95 -2.75
CA GLU A 365 -0.13 -8.04 -4.12
C GLU A 365 0.96 -7.78 -5.16
N ALA A 366 1.86 -6.82 -4.93
CA ALA A 366 3.01 -6.60 -5.80
C ALA A 366 3.90 -7.85 -5.89
N ALA A 367 4.17 -8.52 -4.77
CA ALA A 367 4.93 -9.76 -4.74
C ALA A 367 4.24 -10.92 -5.50
N PHE A 368 2.91 -11.00 -5.46
CA PHE A 368 2.15 -11.93 -6.31
C PHE A 368 2.32 -11.59 -7.79
N ALA A 369 2.17 -10.32 -8.16
CA ALA A 369 2.35 -9.87 -9.55
C ALA A 369 3.75 -10.18 -10.10
N LEU A 370 4.80 -10.03 -9.27
CA LEU A 370 6.17 -10.43 -9.63
C LEU A 370 6.29 -11.95 -9.85
N SER A 371 5.78 -12.74 -8.91
CA SER A 371 5.87 -14.21 -8.95
C SER A 371 5.14 -14.80 -10.16
N GLU A 372 4.07 -14.14 -10.58
CA GLU A 372 3.26 -14.50 -11.74
C GLU A 372 3.85 -13.97 -13.07
N GLY A 373 4.97 -13.25 -13.03
CA GLY A 373 5.65 -12.72 -14.21
C GLY A 373 4.91 -11.57 -14.90
N ILE A 374 4.07 -10.84 -14.17
CA ILE A 374 3.29 -9.73 -14.74
C ILE A 374 4.18 -8.53 -15.07
N GLY A 375 5.23 -8.29 -14.31
CA GLY A 375 6.17 -7.19 -14.56
C GLY A 375 7.43 -7.33 -13.72
N SER A 376 8.41 -6.47 -13.96
CA SER A 376 9.63 -6.42 -13.15
C SER A 376 9.42 -5.61 -11.86
N ALA A 377 10.29 -5.80 -10.85
CA ALA A 377 10.25 -5.01 -9.62
C ALA A 377 10.41 -3.50 -9.90
N ALA A 378 11.26 -3.13 -10.86
CA ALA A 378 11.44 -1.75 -11.27
C ALA A 378 10.18 -1.17 -11.94
N ASP A 379 9.51 -1.96 -12.80
CA ASP A 379 8.27 -1.54 -13.45
C ASP A 379 7.11 -1.37 -12.46
N VAL A 380 7.02 -2.26 -11.46
CA VAL A 380 6.05 -2.12 -10.36
C VAL A 380 6.26 -0.77 -9.66
N ASP A 381 7.47 -0.50 -9.20
CA ASP A 381 7.78 0.72 -8.44
C ASP A 381 7.57 1.98 -9.26
N ALA A 382 8.06 1.99 -10.51
CA ALA A 382 7.80 3.09 -11.44
C ALA A 382 6.30 3.29 -11.69
N GLY A 383 5.55 2.19 -11.79
CA GLY A 383 4.10 2.16 -11.93
C GLY A 383 3.38 2.86 -10.78
N MET A 384 3.72 2.48 -9.55
CA MET A 384 3.12 3.06 -8.34
C MET A 384 3.45 4.55 -8.20
N VAL A 385 4.70 4.95 -8.46
CA VAL A 385 5.14 6.35 -8.32
C VAL A 385 4.60 7.24 -9.44
N HIS A 386 4.78 6.86 -10.70
CA HIS A 386 4.45 7.70 -11.85
C HIS A 386 3.00 7.59 -12.30
N GLY A 387 2.34 6.46 -12.02
CA GLY A 387 0.95 6.21 -12.35
C GLY A 387 -0.02 6.64 -11.26
N LEU A 388 0.36 6.49 -9.99
CA LEU A 388 -0.55 6.67 -8.85
C LEU A 388 -0.08 7.72 -7.84
N ASN A 389 1.09 8.34 -8.06
CA ASN A 389 1.69 9.31 -7.14
C ASN A 389 1.90 8.75 -5.73
N TYR A 390 2.28 7.47 -5.63
CA TYR A 390 2.82 6.95 -4.38
C TYR A 390 4.07 7.74 -3.98
N PRO A 391 4.30 7.94 -2.68
CA PRO A 391 5.47 8.69 -2.21
C PRO A 391 6.79 8.03 -2.61
N ARG A 392 6.79 6.70 -2.78
CA ARG A 392 7.93 5.91 -3.20
C ARG A 392 7.48 4.61 -3.88
N GLY A 393 8.43 3.90 -4.50
CA GLY A 393 8.21 2.56 -5.04
C GLY A 393 7.82 1.60 -3.92
N ILE A 394 6.78 0.78 -4.12
CA ILE A 394 6.21 -0.05 -3.05
C ILE A 394 7.13 -1.21 -2.65
N LEU A 395 7.90 -1.76 -3.59
CA LEU A 395 8.84 -2.85 -3.33
C LEU A 395 10.14 -2.32 -2.72
N ARG A 396 10.62 -1.15 -3.16
CA ARG A 396 11.69 -0.43 -2.42
C ARG A 396 11.26 -0.07 -1.01
N TRP A 397 10.00 0.33 -0.83
CA TRP A 397 9.46 0.57 0.51
C TRP A 397 9.45 -0.71 1.34
N ALA A 398 9.08 -1.85 0.75
CA ALA A 398 9.15 -3.13 1.45
C ALA A 398 10.58 -3.47 1.92
N ASP A 399 11.58 -3.22 1.08
CA ASP A 399 12.98 -3.41 1.44
C ASP A 399 13.45 -2.44 2.54
N GLU A 400 12.95 -1.19 2.56
CA GLU A 400 13.20 -0.21 3.64
C GLU A 400 12.50 -0.60 4.96
N ILE A 401 11.31 -1.18 4.89
CA ILE A 401 10.52 -1.65 6.04
C ILE A 401 11.18 -2.87 6.69
N GLY A 402 11.73 -3.78 5.88
CA GLY A 402 12.13 -5.11 6.31
C GLY A 402 11.08 -6.15 5.93
N LEU A 403 11.47 -7.16 5.13
CA LEU A 403 10.54 -8.18 4.65
C LEU A 403 10.02 -9.12 5.75
N ASP A 404 10.80 -9.27 6.82
CA ASP A 404 10.41 -9.91 8.08
C ASP A 404 9.27 -9.15 8.77
N HIS A 405 9.34 -7.82 8.86
CA HIS A 405 8.26 -6.99 9.40
C HIS A 405 6.99 -7.11 8.53
N VAL A 406 7.14 -7.03 7.20
CA VAL A 406 6.02 -7.23 6.27
C VAL A 406 5.38 -8.61 6.47
N LEU A 407 6.19 -9.65 6.58
CA LEU A 407 5.70 -11.01 6.80
C LEU A 407 5.00 -11.16 8.16
N ALA A 408 5.54 -10.56 9.22
CA ALA A 408 4.93 -10.57 10.55
C ALA A 408 3.51 -9.98 10.54
N VAL A 409 3.31 -8.84 9.84
CA VAL A 409 1.98 -8.24 9.67
C VAL A 409 1.02 -9.16 8.93
N LEU A 410 1.46 -9.75 7.81
CA LEU A 410 0.62 -10.63 7.00
C LEU A 410 0.23 -11.91 7.76
N ASP A 411 1.18 -12.50 8.49
CA ASP A 411 0.97 -13.71 9.26
C ASP A 411 0.09 -13.45 10.48
N GLY A 412 0.31 -12.36 11.21
CA GLY A 412 -0.58 -11.95 12.31
C GLY A 412 -2.02 -11.73 11.86
N LEU A 413 -2.21 -11.06 10.71
CA LEU A 413 -3.54 -10.90 10.10
C LEU A 413 -4.17 -12.26 9.73
N TYR A 414 -3.40 -13.14 9.08
CA TYR A 414 -3.89 -14.44 8.65
C TYR A 414 -4.23 -15.35 9.85
N GLU A 415 -3.41 -15.35 10.90
CA GLU A 415 -3.59 -16.18 12.08
C GLU A 415 -4.81 -15.76 12.91
N GLU A 416 -5.04 -14.47 13.09
CA GLU A 416 -6.18 -13.99 13.85
C GLU A 416 -7.49 -14.01 13.06
N ARG A 417 -7.45 -13.64 11.77
CA ARG A 417 -8.67 -13.52 10.96
C ARG A 417 -9.06 -14.82 10.27
N ARG A 418 -8.08 -15.71 10.01
CA ARG A 418 -8.25 -16.95 9.24
C ARG A 418 -8.90 -16.72 7.88
N GLU A 419 -8.63 -15.56 7.27
CA GLU A 419 -9.12 -15.22 5.93
C GLU A 419 -7.99 -15.40 4.91
N GLU A 420 -8.25 -16.20 3.87
CA GLU A 420 -7.30 -16.48 2.78
C GLU A 420 -6.75 -15.21 2.10
N ARG A 421 -7.50 -14.10 2.16
CA ARG A 421 -7.05 -12.81 1.63
C ARG A 421 -5.73 -12.32 2.23
N TYR A 422 -5.40 -12.72 3.46
CA TYR A 422 -4.21 -12.27 4.19
C TYR A 422 -3.01 -13.17 3.97
N ARG A 423 -3.14 -14.28 3.21
CA ARG A 423 -2.02 -15.18 2.94
C ARG A 423 -0.83 -14.39 2.38
N ALA A 424 0.34 -14.56 2.99
CA ALA A 424 1.56 -13.97 2.48
C ALA A 424 1.96 -14.63 1.15
N SER A 425 2.47 -13.83 0.22
CA SER A 425 3.03 -14.29 -1.04
C SER A 425 4.16 -15.29 -0.77
N PRO A 426 4.22 -16.43 -1.49
CA PRO A 426 5.33 -17.37 -1.38
C PRO A 426 6.70 -16.71 -1.64
N LEU A 427 6.76 -15.65 -2.46
CA LEU A 427 7.99 -14.91 -2.71
C LEU A 427 8.49 -14.18 -1.47
N ILE A 428 7.61 -13.47 -0.74
CA ILE A 428 7.98 -12.80 0.52
C ILE A 428 8.51 -13.82 1.52
N ARG A 429 7.81 -14.95 1.69
CA ARG A 429 8.26 -16.04 2.57
C ARG A 429 9.62 -16.58 2.15
N SER A 430 9.82 -16.83 0.85
CA SER A 430 11.10 -17.33 0.33
C SER A 430 12.25 -16.36 0.59
N LEU A 431 12.03 -15.05 0.41
CA LEU A 431 13.04 -14.03 0.67
C LEU A 431 13.41 -14.00 2.16
N VAL A 432 12.42 -13.96 3.06
CA VAL A 432 12.64 -13.98 4.50
C VAL A 432 13.37 -15.25 4.97
N MET A 433 12.94 -16.44 4.51
CA MET A 433 13.60 -17.71 4.86
C MET A 433 15.04 -17.79 4.34
N SER A 434 15.39 -17.04 3.30
CA SER A 434 16.75 -16.96 2.76
C SER A 434 17.62 -15.88 3.40
N GLY A 435 17.11 -15.15 4.41
CA GLY A 435 17.82 -14.04 5.06
C GLY A 435 17.92 -12.79 4.18
N ARG A 436 17.11 -12.67 3.14
CA ARG A 436 17.03 -11.50 2.25
C ARG A 436 15.92 -10.60 2.73
N LEU A 437 16.23 -9.73 3.68
CA LEU A 437 15.25 -8.91 4.39
C LEU A 437 15.12 -7.48 3.85
N GLY A 438 15.80 -7.15 2.74
CA GLY A 438 15.78 -5.82 2.15
C GLY A 438 17.05 -5.04 2.48
N ALA A 439 16.89 -3.74 2.76
CA ALA A 439 17.99 -2.82 3.00
C ALA A 439 18.89 -3.27 4.17
N GLN A 440 18.30 -3.81 5.24
CA GLN A 440 19.04 -4.27 6.43
C GLN A 440 20.01 -5.43 6.18
N THR A 441 19.82 -6.19 5.10
CA THR A 441 20.71 -7.31 4.72
C THR A 441 21.38 -7.11 3.36
N GLY A 442 21.23 -5.94 2.75
CA GLY A 442 21.74 -5.63 1.41
C GLY A 442 21.00 -6.32 0.24
N GLU A 443 20.01 -7.17 0.51
CA GLU A 443 19.29 -7.93 -0.52
C GLU A 443 17.84 -8.19 -0.07
N GLY A 444 16.88 -7.91 -0.96
CA GLY A 444 15.44 -8.17 -0.80
C GLY A 444 14.76 -8.32 -2.17
N PHE A 445 13.77 -7.47 -2.47
CA PHE A 445 13.28 -7.33 -3.85
C PHE A 445 14.32 -6.69 -4.77
N PHE A 446 15.19 -5.86 -4.21
CA PHE A 446 16.34 -5.26 -4.89
C PHE A 446 17.64 -5.65 -4.19
N THR A 447 18.75 -5.51 -4.92
CA THR A 447 20.09 -5.51 -4.34
C THR A 447 20.44 -4.07 -3.92
N HIS A 448 20.95 -3.90 -2.71
CA HIS A 448 21.39 -2.64 -2.15
C HIS A 448 22.91 -2.69 -1.98
N GLU A 449 23.61 -1.70 -2.54
CA GLU A 449 25.05 -1.53 -2.33
C GLU A 449 25.26 -0.63 -1.10
N ASP A 450 26.21 -1.00 -0.24
CA ASP A 450 26.58 -0.28 1.00
C ASP A 450 27.07 1.16 0.78
#